data_AF-A0A8K0UEJ2-F1
#
_entry.id   AF-A0A8K0UEJ2-F1
#
_cell.length_a   1.000
_cell.length_b   1.000
_cell.length_c   1.000
_cell.angle_alpha   90.00
_cell.angle_beta   90.00
_cell.angle_gamma   90.00
#
_symmetry.space_group_name_H-M   'P 1'
#
loop_
_entity.id
_entity.type
_entity.pdbx_description
1 polymer ?
#
loop_
_entity_poly.entity_id
_entity_poly.type
_entity_poly.pdbx_seq_one_letter_code
_entity_poly.pdbx_strand_id
1 'polypeptide(L)'
;MIRHREPESVRSVAPASPAPAPRSSQFSGVNLARVHVLSYILVFHNRLAPITELCGDEFLHAWWVLVGGHLALWKNGVYHHDIRPSKLMYYRDKNGSIVGILIGFDLASSSGAQHITGAALFMALDLLTDEALMGEVQHLYEYDAESFIWVLTWISLCYSNGKPMKNKALDQWLIVDAVMCMKEKLHFLDLSGGLLDNKNYPPGKGHEFHLQISYMYLRSIHGARGKCGLHPDSLGVHQDMGSVMLESNVMTYYVIPQFLSL
;
A
#
# COMPACT_ATOMS: atom_id res chain seq x y z
N MET A 1 52.62 -68.83 29.83
CA MET A 1 53.32 -67.70 29.19
C MET A 1 52.51 -67.34 27.95
N ILE A 2 51.94 -66.13 27.98
CA ILE A 2 51.30 -65.38 26.89
C ILE A 2 50.19 -66.11 26.10
N ARG A 3 48.94 -65.89 26.55
CA ARG A 3 47.72 -66.11 25.76
C ARG A 3 47.68 -65.06 24.64
N HIS A 4 47.73 -65.50 23.39
CA HIS A 4 47.35 -64.65 22.26
C HIS A 4 45.85 -64.39 22.35
N ARG A 5 45.49 -63.12 22.54
CA ARG A 5 44.13 -62.60 22.49
C ARG A 5 43.86 -62.26 21.04
N GLU A 6 43.00 -63.04 20.38
CA GLU A 6 42.49 -62.67 19.05
C GLU A 6 41.67 -61.36 19.15
N PRO A 7 41.76 -60.48 18.14
CA PRO A 7 41.00 -59.24 18.11
C PRO A 7 39.50 -59.52 17.96
N GLU A 8 38.69 -58.81 18.76
CA GLU A 8 37.24 -58.87 18.75
C GLU A 8 36.67 -58.63 17.35
N SER A 9 35.74 -59.49 16.92
CA SER A 9 34.96 -59.29 15.71
C SER A 9 34.16 -57.98 15.82
N VAL A 10 34.45 -57.01 14.96
CA VAL A 10 33.62 -55.83 14.76
C VAL A 10 32.23 -56.30 14.36
N ARG A 11 31.26 -56.18 15.28
CA ARG A 11 29.85 -56.36 14.96
C ARG A 11 29.46 -55.29 13.93
N SER A 12 29.11 -55.75 12.73
CA SER A 12 28.40 -54.96 11.73
C SER A 12 27.15 -54.36 12.37
N VAL A 13 27.14 -53.04 12.55
CA VAL A 13 25.93 -52.29 12.89
C VAL A 13 25.21 -52.07 11.56
N ALA A 14 24.11 -52.80 11.35
CA ALA A 14 23.22 -52.55 10.24
C ALA A 14 22.66 -51.10 10.34
N PRO A 15 22.51 -50.38 9.23
CA PRO A 15 21.90 -49.05 9.27
C PRO A 15 20.46 -49.14 9.78
N ALA A 16 20.09 -48.19 10.65
CA ALA A 16 18.75 -48.06 11.19
C ALA A 16 17.72 -47.99 10.05
N SER A 17 16.66 -48.79 10.13
CA SER A 17 15.55 -48.73 9.18
C SER A 17 14.92 -47.34 9.18
N PRO A 18 14.56 -46.79 8.00
CA PRO A 18 13.90 -45.50 7.93
C PRO A 18 12.55 -45.56 8.65
N ALA A 19 12.25 -44.50 9.39
CA ALA A 19 10.97 -44.33 10.08
C ALA A 19 9.79 -44.46 9.10
N PRO A 20 8.67 -45.07 9.51
CA PRO A 20 7.52 -45.23 8.63
C PRO A 20 6.96 -43.86 8.24
N ALA A 21 6.74 -43.67 6.93
CA ALA A 21 6.10 -42.48 6.40
C ALA A 21 4.72 -42.26 7.06
N PRO A 22 4.35 -41.01 7.41
CA PRO A 22 3.05 -40.74 7.99
C PRO A 22 1.95 -41.16 7.01
N ARG A 23 0.98 -41.93 7.54
CA ARG A 23 -0.17 -42.46 6.81
C ARG A 23 -0.92 -41.32 6.12
N SER A 24 -1.12 -41.46 4.82
CA SER A 24 -2.03 -40.66 4.02
C SER A 24 -3.45 -40.77 4.61
N SER A 25 -3.90 -39.73 5.30
CA SER A 25 -5.32 -39.52 5.53
C SER A 25 -5.94 -39.13 4.20
N GLN A 26 -6.72 -40.05 3.63
CA GLN A 26 -7.67 -39.74 2.57
C GLN A 26 -8.69 -38.75 3.13
N PHE A 27 -8.47 -37.45 2.91
CA PHE A 27 -9.55 -36.49 2.88
C PHE A 27 -10.11 -36.47 1.46
N SER A 28 -11.30 -37.03 1.36
CA SER A 28 -12.17 -37.00 0.20
C SER A 28 -12.30 -35.58 -0.37
N GLY A 29 -11.83 -35.44 -1.61
CA GLY A 29 -12.34 -34.53 -2.63
C GLY A 29 -12.78 -33.13 -2.22
N VAL A 30 -11.82 -32.20 -2.17
CA VAL A 30 -12.11 -30.85 -2.68
C VAL A 30 -11.62 -30.86 -4.11
N ASN A 31 -12.56 -31.01 -5.03
CA ASN A 31 -12.34 -30.96 -6.45
C ASN A 31 -11.68 -29.61 -6.77
N LEU A 32 -10.42 -29.60 -7.24
CA LEU A 32 -9.70 -28.46 -7.82
C LEU A 32 -10.35 -28.01 -9.15
N ALA A 33 -11.67 -28.11 -9.25
CA ALA A 33 -12.45 -27.66 -10.37
C ALA A 33 -12.99 -26.27 -10.05
N ARG A 34 -12.46 -25.28 -10.77
CA ARG A 34 -12.95 -23.90 -10.88
C ARG A 34 -12.71 -23.05 -9.64
N VAL A 35 -11.54 -22.43 -9.58
CA VAL A 35 -11.47 -21.06 -9.05
C VAL A 35 -12.36 -20.23 -9.97
N HIS A 36 -13.63 -20.11 -9.61
CA HIS A 36 -14.49 -19.09 -10.19
C HIS A 36 -13.82 -17.77 -9.80
N VAL A 37 -13.07 -17.18 -10.72
CA VAL A 37 -12.81 -15.74 -10.68
C VAL A 37 -14.19 -15.11 -10.77
N LEU A 38 -14.80 -14.86 -9.61
CA LEU A 38 -16.02 -14.10 -9.51
C LEU A 38 -15.63 -12.70 -9.96
N SER A 39 -15.83 -12.42 -11.24
CA SER A 39 -15.87 -11.06 -11.75
C SER A 39 -17.06 -10.39 -11.09
N TYR A 40 -16.85 -9.81 -9.91
CA TYR A 40 -17.84 -8.97 -9.26
C TYR A 40 -18.04 -7.75 -10.17
N ILE A 41 -19.08 -7.79 -11.00
CA ILE A 41 -19.56 -6.59 -11.68
C ILE A 41 -20.21 -5.74 -10.60
N LEU A 42 -19.44 -4.81 -10.04
CA LEU A 42 -19.97 -3.77 -9.17
C LEU A 42 -20.79 -2.81 -10.03
N VAL A 43 -22.12 -2.99 -10.01
CA VAL A 43 -23.05 -2.07 -10.68
C VAL A 43 -23.37 -0.93 -9.72
N PHE A 44 -22.85 0.25 -10.04
CA PHE A 44 -23.19 1.47 -9.32
C PHE A 44 -24.43 2.11 -9.95
N HIS A 45 -25.52 2.14 -9.18
CA HIS A 45 -26.73 2.85 -9.59
C HIS A 45 -26.57 4.38 -9.54
N ASN A 46 -25.67 4.87 -8.69
CA ASN A 46 -25.34 6.28 -8.63
C ASN A 46 -24.27 6.63 -9.67
N ARG A 47 -24.39 7.81 -10.27
CA ARG A 47 -23.35 8.35 -11.14
C ARG A 47 -22.07 8.53 -10.32
N LEU A 48 -21.05 7.74 -10.66
CA LEU A 48 -19.71 7.94 -10.12
C LEU A 48 -19.07 9.17 -10.77
N ALA A 49 -18.36 9.94 -9.97
CA ALA A 49 -17.52 11.04 -10.42
C ALA A 49 -16.10 10.88 -9.85
N PRO A 50 -15.06 11.38 -10.55
CA PRO A 50 -13.70 11.35 -10.04
C PRO A 50 -13.58 12.11 -8.71
N ILE A 51 -12.83 11.57 -7.75
CA ILE A 51 -12.57 12.28 -6.49
C ILE A 51 -11.92 13.65 -6.71
N THR A 52 -11.23 13.81 -7.84
CA THR A 52 -10.54 15.04 -8.24
C THR A 52 -11.47 16.21 -8.57
N GLU A 53 -12.79 15.99 -8.64
CA GLU A 53 -13.79 17.05 -8.71
C GLU A 53 -14.08 17.69 -7.33
N LEU A 54 -13.75 16.99 -6.24
CA LEU A 54 -13.94 17.48 -4.87
C LEU A 54 -12.77 18.35 -4.43
N CYS A 55 -13.02 19.24 -3.47
CA CYS A 55 -12.00 19.97 -2.72
C CYS A 55 -12.45 20.21 -1.28
N GLY A 56 -11.57 20.78 -0.45
CA GLY A 56 -11.84 21.02 0.98
C GLY A 56 -12.27 19.76 1.73
N ASP A 57 -13.15 19.95 2.71
CA ASP A 57 -13.58 18.88 3.62
C ASP A 57 -14.25 17.71 2.91
N GLU A 58 -15.00 17.99 1.83
CA GLU A 58 -15.67 16.96 1.03
C GLU A 58 -14.66 15.99 0.39
N PHE A 59 -13.56 16.52 -0.13
CA PHE A 59 -12.48 15.71 -0.70
C PHE A 59 -11.78 14.87 0.37
N LEU A 60 -11.39 15.49 1.50
CA LEU A 60 -10.69 14.79 2.57
C LEU A 60 -11.55 13.69 3.19
N HIS A 61 -12.85 13.96 3.35
CA HIS A 61 -13.81 12.96 3.83
C HIS A 61 -13.90 11.76 2.88
N ALA A 62 -14.08 12.00 1.57
CA ALA A 62 -14.11 10.93 0.57
C ALA A 62 -12.82 10.11 0.56
N TRP A 63 -11.66 10.78 0.64
CA TRP A 63 -10.35 10.15 0.65
C TRP A 63 -10.17 9.25 1.88
N TRP A 64 -10.63 9.67 3.06
CA TRP A 64 -10.57 8.83 4.26
C TRP A 64 -11.48 7.60 4.19
N VAL A 65 -12.70 7.76 3.68
CA VAL A 65 -13.62 6.62 3.46
C VAL A 65 -12.97 5.59 2.52
N LEU A 66 -12.30 6.07 1.47
CA LEU A 66 -11.52 5.25 0.54
C LEU A 66 -10.39 4.47 1.20
N VAL A 67 -9.54 5.14 2.00
CA VAL A 67 -8.44 4.51 2.72
C VAL A 67 -8.95 3.47 3.72
N GLY A 68 -10.02 3.78 4.45
CA GLY A 68 -10.65 2.86 5.39
C GLY A 68 -11.23 1.62 4.70
N GLY A 69 -11.95 1.82 3.59
CA GLY A 69 -12.48 0.72 2.77
C GLY A 69 -11.38 -0.15 2.17
N HIS A 70 -10.29 0.47 1.71
CA HIS A 70 -9.12 -0.25 1.20
C HIS A 70 -8.44 -1.09 2.30
N LEU A 71 -8.24 -0.55 3.51
CA LEU A 71 -7.70 -1.29 4.65
C LEU A 71 -8.57 -2.51 5.00
N ALA A 72 -9.89 -2.34 4.97
CA ALA A 72 -10.83 -3.44 5.22
C ALA A 72 -10.67 -4.56 4.18
N LEU A 73 -10.56 -4.20 2.89
CA LEU A 73 -10.31 -5.16 1.81
C LEU A 73 -8.97 -5.89 1.98
N TRP A 74 -7.90 -5.14 2.28
CA TRP A 74 -6.58 -5.70 2.53
C TRP A 74 -6.59 -6.72 3.67
N LYS A 75 -7.22 -6.38 4.80
CA LYS A 75 -7.35 -7.29 5.97
C LYS A 75 -8.15 -8.55 5.65
N ASN A 76 -8.98 -8.53 4.60
CA ASN A 76 -9.73 -9.69 4.10
C ASN A 76 -9.02 -10.40 2.92
N GLY A 77 -7.75 -10.10 2.67
CA GLY A 77 -6.95 -10.77 1.65
C GLY A 77 -7.24 -10.31 0.21
N VAL A 78 -7.82 -9.13 0.04
CA VAL A 78 -8.02 -8.49 -1.27
C VAL A 78 -7.01 -7.36 -1.43
N TYR A 79 -6.00 -7.59 -2.26
CA TYR A 79 -4.89 -6.66 -2.50
C TYR A 79 -5.15 -5.90 -3.81
N HIS A 80 -5.18 -4.56 -3.79
CA HIS A 80 -5.57 -3.77 -4.97
C HIS A 80 -4.41 -3.56 -5.97
N HIS A 81 -3.18 -3.36 -5.47
CA HIS A 81 -1.94 -3.13 -6.24
C HIS A 81 -1.89 -1.87 -7.13
N ASP A 82 -3.02 -1.21 -7.38
CA ASP A 82 -3.09 -0.07 -8.33
C ASP A 82 -3.77 1.19 -7.77
N ILE A 83 -3.20 1.80 -6.73
CA ILE A 83 -3.74 3.04 -6.14
C ILE A 83 -3.30 4.26 -6.95
N ARG A 84 -4.23 4.88 -7.67
CA ARG A 84 -3.98 6.06 -8.53
C ARG A 84 -5.21 6.96 -8.61
N PRO A 85 -5.08 8.26 -8.95
CA PRO A 85 -6.21 9.21 -8.94
C PRO A 85 -7.40 8.77 -9.81
N SER A 86 -7.15 8.11 -10.94
CA SER A 86 -8.20 7.60 -11.84
C SER A 86 -9.02 6.44 -11.29
N LYS A 87 -8.57 5.83 -10.19
CA LYS A 87 -9.24 4.72 -9.49
C LYS A 87 -10.04 5.20 -8.28
N LEU A 88 -9.85 6.44 -7.84
CA LEU A 88 -10.57 7.03 -6.72
C LEU A 88 -11.78 7.82 -7.24
N MET A 89 -12.97 7.31 -6.93
CA MET A 89 -14.24 7.91 -7.33
C MET A 89 -15.03 8.32 -6.08
N TYR A 90 -16.11 9.06 -6.29
CA TYR A 90 -17.11 9.29 -5.28
C TYR A 90 -18.52 9.23 -5.89
N TYR A 91 -19.51 9.06 -5.04
CA TYR A 91 -20.90 9.36 -5.33
C TYR A 91 -21.54 10.09 -4.15
N ARG A 92 -22.72 10.68 -4.37
CA ARG A 92 -23.56 11.18 -3.28
C ARG A 92 -24.71 10.22 -3.06
N ASP A 93 -24.92 9.82 -1.81
CA ASP A 93 -26.02 8.94 -1.45
C ASP A 93 -27.37 9.69 -1.53
N LYS A 94 -28.47 9.00 -1.19
CA LYS A 94 -29.83 9.57 -1.20
C LYS A 94 -30.00 10.77 -0.25
N ASN A 95 -29.12 10.94 0.72
CA ASN A 95 -29.13 12.04 1.69
C ASN A 95 -28.18 13.19 1.27
N GLY A 96 -27.46 13.03 0.15
CA GLY A 96 -26.46 13.98 -0.32
C GLY A 96 -25.06 13.78 0.28
N SER A 97 -24.90 12.78 1.14
CA SER A 97 -23.62 12.45 1.79
C SER A 97 -22.63 11.89 0.79
N ILE A 98 -21.39 12.34 0.85
CA ILE A 98 -20.31 11.87 -0.03
C ILE A 98 -19.80 10.52 0.43
N VAL A 99 -19.68 9.59 -0.51
CA VAL A 99 -19.08 8.29 -0.29
C VAL A 99 -17.95 8.11 -1.29
N GLY A 100 -16.71 8.01 -0.79
CA GLY A 100 -15.55 7.64 -1.58
C GLY A 100 -15.58 6.16 -1.95
N ILE A 101 -15.15 5.82 -3.16
CA ILE A 101 -15.12 4.44 -3.63
C ILE A 101 -13.94 4.16 -4.54
N LEU A 102 -13.26 3.05 -4.25
CA LEU A 102 -12.13 2.57 -5.03
C LEU A 102 -12.67 1.67 -6.15
N ILE A 103 -12.24 1.91 -7.38
CA ILE A 103 -12.59 1.09 -8.55
C ILE A 103 -11.34 0.47 -9.16
N GLY A 104 -11.52 -0.46 -10.10
CA GLY A 104 -10.40 -1.01 -10.88
C GLY A 104 -9.62 -2.11 -10.17
N PHE A 105 -10.37 -3.11 -9.70
CA PHE A 105 -9.86 -4.36 -9.14
C PHE A 105 -9.41 -5.36 -10.23
N ASP A 106 -9.18 -4.89 -11.46
CA ASP A 106 -8.71 -5.73 -12.57
C ASP A 106 -7.32 -6.34 -12.32
N LEU A 107 -6.54 -5.68 -11.46
CA LEU A 107 -5.22 -6.11 -11.02
C LEU A 107 -5.23 -6.70 -9.60
N ALA A 108 -6.41 -6.80 -8.99
CA ALA A 108 -6.50 -7.28 -7.62
C ALA A 108 -6.17 -8.76 -7.53
N SER A 109 -5.47 -9.16 -6.47
CA SER A 109 -5.09 -10.54 -6.22
C SER A 109 -5.54 -11.00 -4.84
N SER A 110 -5.58 -12.32 -4.66
CA SER A 110 -5.71 -12.97 -3.36
C SER A 110 -4.34 -13.36 -2.77
N SER A 111 -3.26 -12.96 -3.43
CA SER A 111 -1.88 -13.21 -2.99
C SER A 111 -1.18 -11.88 -2.73
N GLY A 112 -0.46 -11.77 -1.62
CA GLY A 112 0.40 -10.62 -1.33
C GLY A 112 1.67 -10.57 -2.20
N ALA A 113 1.69 -11.27 -3.34
CA ALA A 113 2.78 -11.18 -4.30
C ALA A 113 2.72 -9.82 -4.99
N GLN A 114 3.86 -9.13 -5.06
CA GLN A 114 3.94 -7.82 -5.70
C GLN A 114 3.66 -7.95 -7.19
N HIS A 115 2.66 -7.22 -7.68
CA HIS A 115 2.45 -7.03 -9.11
C HIS A 115 2.77 -5.57 -9.44
N ILE A 116 3.88 -5.33 -10.14
CA ILE A 116 4.30 -3.97 -10.49
C ILE A 116 3.48 -3.51 -11.69
N THR A 117 2.33 -2.94 -11.39
CA THR A 117 1.42 -2.39 -12.40
C THR A 117 1.04 -0.93 -12.15
N GLY A 118 1.55 -0.35 -11.06
CA GLY A 118 1.36 1.05 -10.72
C GLY A 118 2.15 1.99 -11.62
N ALA A 119 1.61 3.17 -11.88
CA ALA A 119 2.44 4.26 -12.39
C ALA A 119 3.44 4.62 -11.27
N ALA A 120 4.74 4.53 -11.54
CA ALA A 120 5.83 4.80 -10.59
C ALA A 120 5.62 6.07 -9.73
N LEU A 121 4.95 7.06 -10.33
CA LEU A 121 4.47 8.27 -9.70
C LEU A 121 3.72 8.07 -8.38
N PHE A 122 2.93 7.01 -8.25
CA PHE A 122 2.10 6.76 -7.07
C PHE A 122 2.61 5.63 -6.21
N MET A 123 3.61 4.86 -6.65
CA MET A 123 4.17 3.78 -5.84
C MET A 123 4.95 4.32 -4.64
N ALA A 124 5.00 3.55 -3.56
CA ALA A 124 5.87 3.81 -2.42
C ALA A 124 7.35 3.87 -2.86
N LEU A 125 8.19 4.66 -2.17
CA LEU A 125 9.62 4.76 -2.52
C LEU A 125 10.33 3.40 -2.53
N ASP A 126 10.02 2.56 -1.55
CA ASP A 126 10.63 1.23 -1.40
C ASP A 126 10.24 0.28 -2.55
N LEU A 127 9.20 0.61 -3.33
CA LEU A 127 8.81 -0.13 -4.52
C LEU A 127 9.44 0.41 -5.82
N LEU A 128 10.27 1.45 -5.74
CA LEU A 128 10.95 2.06 -6.88
C LEU A 128 12.43 1.62 -7.00
N THR A 129 12.85 0.60 -6.25
CA THR A 129 14.18 -0.02 -6.38
C THR A 129 14.19 -1.13 -7.42
N ASP A 130 15.35 -1.47 -7.95
CA ASP A 130 15.48 -2.53 -8.96
C ASP A 130 14.97 -3.88 -8.42
N GLU A 131 15.24 -4.21 -7.16
CA GLU A 131 14.79 -5.45 -6.50
C GLU A 131 13.25 -5.51 -6.40
N ALA A 132 12.63 -4.41 -5.97
CA ALA A 132 11.18 -4.34 -5.88
C ALA A 132 10.53 -4.43 -7.27
N LEU A 133 11.16 -3.85 -8.30
CA LEU A 133 10.74 -3.92 -9.70
C LEU A 133 10.98 -5.30 -10.35
N MET A 134 11.77 -6.17 -9.72
CA MET A 134 11.87 -7.59 -10.11
C MET A 134 10.82 -8.47 -9.40
N GLY A 135 9.99 -7.89 -8.52
CA GLY A 135 8.96 -8.61 -7.77
C GLY A 135 9.52 -9.40 -6.57
N GLU A 136 10.73 -9.04 -6.11
CA GLU A 136 11.42 -9.75 -5.04
C GLU A 136 11.02 -9.25 -3.64
N VAL A 137 10.22 -8.19 -3.56
CA VAL A 137 9.73 -7.60 -2.31
C VAL A 137 8.30 -8.08 -2.03
N GLN A 138 8.06 -8.53 -0.79
CA GLN A 138 6.71 -8.87 -0.33
C GLN A 138 5.83 -7.62 -0.28
N HIS A 139 4.62 -7.69 -0.82
CA HIS A 139 3.71 -6.54 -0.80
C HIS A 139 3.12 -6.33 0.60
N LEU A 140 3.40 -5.18 1.22
CA LEU A 140 2.91 -4.76 2.54
C LEU A 140 1.87 -3.64 2.39
N TYR A 141 0.92 -3.56 3.33
CA TYR A 141 -0.13 -2.52 3.32
C TYR A 141 0.47 -1.10 3.35
N GLU A 142 1.63 -0.96 4.00
CA GLU A 142 2.34 0.31 4.10
C GLU A 142 2.66 0.91 2.73
N TYR A 143 2.87 0.08 1.71
CA TYR A 143 3.13 0.56 0.36
C TYR A 143 1.89 1.13 -0.29
N ASP A 144 0.74 0.50 -0.08
CA ASP A 144 -0.55 1.00 -0.53
C ASP A 144 -0.95 2.29 0.22
N ALA A 145 -0.71 2.34 1.54
CA ALA A 145 -0.92 3.53 2.35
C ALA A 145 -0.03 4.70 1.89
N GLU A 146 1.26 4.47 1.64
CA GLU A 146 2.16 5.48 1.06
C GLU A 146 1.66 5.92 -0.33
N SER A 147 1.12 5.00 -1.12
CA SER A 147 0.56 5.31 -2.44
C SER A 147 -0.65 6.25 -2.35
N PHE A 148 -1.55 6.05 -1.39
CA PHE A 148 -2.65 6.98 -1.13
C PHE A 148 -2.16 8.39 -0.77
N ILE A 149 -1.05 8.50 -0.03
CA ILE A 149 -0.46 9.80 0.33
C ILE A 149 0.20 10.46 -0.88
N TRP A 150 0.87 9.70 -1.76
CA TRP A 150 1.36 10.22 -3.04
C TRP A 150 0.21 10.71 -3.94
N VAL A 151 -0.91 9.99 -3.98
CA VAL A 151 -2.14 10.44 -4.67
C VAL A 151 -2.68 11.73 -4.05
N LEU A 152 -2.70 11.84 -2.72
CA LEU A 152 -3.13 13.06 -2.00
C LEU A 152 -2.24 14.26 -2.37
N THR A 153 -0.92 14.08 -2.36
CA THR A 153 0.06 15.10 -2.79
C THR A 153 -0.17 15.51 -4.23
N TRP A 154 -0.31 14.54 -5.14
CA TRP A 154 -0.53 14.80 -6.57
C TRP A 154 -1.80 15.59 -6.81
N ILE A 155 -2.93 15.17 -6.24
CA ILE A 155 -4.21 15.87 -6.42
C ILE A 155 -4.09 17.29 -5.89
N SER A 156 -3.45 17.47 -4.74
CA SER A 156 -3.29 18.79 -4.12
C SER A 156 -2.45 19.76 -4.95
N LEU A 157 -1.53 19.26 -5.78
CA LEU A 157 -0.65 20.06 -6.63
C LEU A 157 -1.17 20.23 -8.06
N CYS A 158 -2.02 19.32 -8.53
CA CYS A 158 -2.48 19.26 -9.91
C CYS A 158 -3.96 19.58 -10.09
N TYR A 159 -4.71 19.85 -9.02
CA TYR A 159 -6.14 20.22 -9.10
C TYR A 159 -6.47 21.44 -8.25
N SER A 160 -7.29 22.33 -8.79
CA SER A 160 -7.77 23.55 -8.15
C SER A 160 -9.27 23.68 -8.35
N ASN A 161 -10.04 23.73 -7.25
CA ASN A 161 -11.50 23.73 -7.27
C ASN A 161 -12.11 22.67 -8.22
N GLY A 162 -11.66 21.43 -8.09
CA GLY A 162 -12.20 20.32 -8.89
C GLY A 162 -11.75 20.28 -10.35
N LYS A 163 -10.77 21.10 -10.75
CA LYS A 163 -10.29 21.19 -12.14
C LYS A 163 -8.79 20.95 -12.23
N PRO A 164 -8.31 20.24 -13.28
CA PRO A 164 -6.88 20.10 -13.51
C PRO A 164 -6.19 21.46 -13.65
N MET A 165 -5.04 21.61 -13.01
CA MET A 165 -4.14 22.75 -13.15
C MET A 165 -2.76 22.25 -13.56
N LYS A 166 -2.05 23.08 -14.34
CA LYS A 166 -0.66 22.79 -14.70
C LYS A 166 0.24 23.12 -13.52
N ASN A 167 1.08 22.17 -13.15
CA ASN A 167 2.14 22.38 -12.19
C ASN A 167 3.47 21.98 -12.83
N LYS A 168 4.22 22.98 -13.31
CA LYS A 168 5.47 22.74 -14.06
C LYS A 168 6.52 22.01 -13.23
N ALA A 169 6.48 22.14 -11.91
CA ALA A 169 7.40 21.43 -11.01
C ALA A 169 7.16 19.91 -11.03
N LEU A 170 6.02 19.45 -11.55
CA LEU A 170 5.65 18.04 -11.64
C LEU A 170 5.65 17.50 -13.08
N ASP A 171 5.89 18.33 -14.10
CA ASP A 171 5.91 17.88 -15.50
C ASP A 171 6.93 16.74 -15.70
N GLN A 172 8.08 16.83 -15.00
CA GLN A 172 9.12 15.80 -15.05
C GLN A 172 8.66 14.47 -14.44
N TRP A 173 7.81 14.50 -13.42
CA TRP A 173 7.36 13.30 -12.70
C TRP A 173 6.54 12.35 -13.59
N LEU A 174 5.94 12.88 -14.65
CA LEU A 174 5.11 12.13 -15.60
C LEU A 174 5.91 11.39 -16.67
N ILE A 175 7.17 11.76 -16.89
CA ILE A 175 7.98 11.27 -18.03
C ILE A 175 9.22 10.49 -17.60
N VAL A 176 9.48 10.40 -16.30
CA VAL A 176 10.64 9.70 -15.74
C VAL A 176 10.34 8.22 -15.47
N ASP A 177 11.36 7.38 -15.55
CA ASP A 177 11.30 6.00 -15.09
C ASP A 177 11.18 5.90 -13.56
N ALA A 178 11.04 4.69 -13.03
CA ALA A 178 10.83 4.45 -11.60
C ALA A 178 11.97 4.98 -10.72
N VAL A 179 13.22 4.74 -11.12
CA VAL A 179 14.41 5.17 -10.37
C VAL A 179 14.52 6.70 -10.35
N MET A 180 14.23 7.35 -11.47
CA MET A 180 14.25 8.80 -11.54
C MET A 180 13.03 9.41 -10.84
N CYS A 181 11.86 8.76 -10.87
CA CYS A 181 10.70 9.14 -10.04
C CYS A 181 11.03 9.10 -8.55
N MET A 182 11.78 8.09 -8.09
CA MET A 182 12.25 7.99 -6.70
C MET A 182 13.12 9.20 -6.33
N LYS A 183 14.06 9.59 -7.20
CA LYS A 183 14.93 10.76 -6.98
C LYS A 183 14.12 12.06 -6.88
N GLU A 184 13.16 12.25 -7.78
CA GLU A 184 12.28 13.42 -7.78
C GLU A 184 11.43 13.50 -6.51
N LYS A 185 10.87 12.38 -6.06
CA LYS A 185 10.11 12.30 -4.80
C LYS A 185 11.00 12.60 -3.59
N LEU A 186 12.20 12.04 -3.52
CA LEU A 186 13.17 12.33 -2.46
C LEU A 186 13.56 13.81 -2.48
N HIS A 187 13.79 14.38 -3.66
CA HIS A 187 14.10 15.79 -3.82
C HIS A 187 12.96 16.69 -3.30
N PHE A 188 11.70 16.37 -3.63
CA PHE A 188 10.53 17.06 -3.08
C PHE A 188 10.47 17.02 -1.54
N LEU A 189 10.90 15.92 -0.92
CA LEU A 189 10.94 15.78 0.54
C LEU A 189 12.14 16.48 1.21
N ASP A 190 13.14 16.91 0.44
CA ASP A 190 14.40 17.47 0.93
C ASP A 190 14.57 18.98 0.63
N LEU A 191 13.99 19.47 -0.47
CA LEU A 191 14.17 20.82 -1.08
C LEU A 191 14.06 22.04 -0.13
N SER A 192 13.54 21.85 1.06
CA SER A 192 13.08 22.88 1.99
C SER A 192 13.71 22.81 3.37
N GLY A 193 14.72 21.94 3.57
CA GLY A 193 15.26 21.67 4.90
C GLY A 193 14.20 21.07 5.85
N GLY A 194 13.17 20.41 5.30
CA GLY A 194 12.12 19.74 6.06
C GLY A 194 10.79 20.48 6.20
N LEU A 195 10.57 21.56 5.45
CA LEU A 195 9.30 22.31 5.40
C LEU A 195 8.58 22.13 4.06
N LEU A 196 7.33 22.55 3.89
CA LEU A 196 6.72 22.49 2.56
C LEU A 196 7.12 23.74 1.75
N ASP A 197 7.74 23.57 0.58
CA ASP A 197 8.07 24.68 -0.33
C ASP A 197 6.88 25.07 -1.20
N ASN A 198 5.94 25.81 -0.61
CA ASN A 198 4.75 26.32 -1.31
C ASN A 198 5.08 27.29 -2.45
N LYS A 199 6.31 27.83 -2.53
CA LYS A 199 6.69 28.75 -3.60
C LYS A 199 6.89 27.98 -4.91
N ASN A 200 7.57 26.84 -4.84
CA ASN A 200 7.82 25.98 -6.01
C ASN A 200 6.70 24.94 -6.22
N TYR A 201 6.01 24.55 -5.16
CA TYR A 201 4.89 23.61 -5.17
C TYR A 201 3.61 24.26 -4.63
N PRO A 202 3.03 25.24 -5.35
CA PRO A 202 1.81 25.89 -4.90
C PRO A 202 0.65 24.89 -4.94
N PRO A 203 -0.09 24.69 -3.83
CA PRO A 203 -1.29 23.87 -3.85
C PRO A 203 -2.38 24.54 -4.70
N GLY A 204 -3.23 23.73 -5.32
CA GLY A 204 -4.46 24.21 -5.91
C GLY A 204 -5.47 24.63 -4.84
N LYS A 205 -6.38 25.52 -5.23
CA LYS A 205 -7.36 26.10 -4.31
C LYS A 205 -8.27 25.00 -3.74
N GLY A 206 -8.39 24.96 -2.41
CA GLY A 206 -9.13 23.94 -1.69
C GLY A 206 -8.33 22.68 -1.35
N HIS A 207 -7.01 22.67 -1.60
CA HIS A 207 -6.10 21.58 -1.24
C HIS A 207 -4.88 22.03 -0.42
N GLU A 208 -4.87 23.27 0.07
CA GLU A 208 -3.78 23.84 0.86
C GLU A 208 -3.48 22.98 2.10
N PHE A 209 -4.52 22.59 2.83
CA PHE A 209 -4.40 21.74 4.01
C PHE A 209 -4.06 20.29 3.67
N HIS A 210 -4.56 19.77 2.55
CA HIS A 210 -4.30 18.41 2.09
C HIS A 210 -2.82 18.20 1.75
N LEU A 211 -2.19 19.18 1.08
CA LEU A 211 -0.78 19.15 0.76
C LEU A 211 0.10 19.19 2.02
N GLN A 212 -0.30 19.98 3.02
CA GLN A 212 0.41 20.02 4.31
C GLN A 212 0.35 18.67 5.01
N ILE A 213 -0.85 18.08 5.11
CA ILE A 213 -1.03 16.74 5.70
C ILE A 213 -0.19 15.70 4.95
N SER A 214 -0.28 15.67 3.62
CA SER A 214 0.42 14.64 2.84
C SER A 214 1.94 14.75 3.00
N TYR A 215 2.47 15.98 2.97
CA TYR A 215 3.88 16.24 3.19
C TYR A 215 4.33 15.80 4.60
N MET A 216 3.55 16.10 5.63
CA MET A 216 3.85 15.69 7.01
C MET A 216 3.91 14.16 7.15
N TYR A 217 2.95 13.42 6.57
CA TYR A 217 2.98 11.97 6.60
C TYR A 217 4.17 11.40 5.84
N LEU A 218 4.44 11.85 4.61
CA LEU A 218 5.59 11.37 3.83
C LEU A 218 6.91 11.61 4.57
N ARG A 219 7.08 12.79 5.18
CA ARG A 219 8.25 13.09 6.01
C ARG A 219 8.33 12.22 7.25
N SER A 220 7.21 11.88 7.88
CA SER A 220 7.21 11.00 9.04
C SER A 220 7.63 9.58 8.67
N ILE A 221 7.11 9.06 7.56
CA ILE A 221 7.46 7.73 7.03
C ILE A 221 8.96 7.66 6.76
N HIS A 222 9.47 8.62 5.98
CA HIS A 222 10.85 8.60 5.52
C HIS A 222 11.86 9.09 6.57
N GLY A 223 11.43 9.94 7.50
CA GLY A 223 12.22 10.36 8.67
C GLY A 223 12.37 9.26 9.72
N ALA A 224 11.38 8.40 9.89
CA ALA A 224 11.49 7.19 10.73
C ALA A 224 12.43 6.16 10.09
N ARG A 225 12.31 5.95 8.77
CA ARG A 225 13.18 5.03 8.00
C ARG A 225 14.64 5.48 7.97
N GLY A 226 14.91 6.79 7.82
CA GLY A 226 16.27 7.35 7.86
C GLY A 226 17.01 7.18 9.19
N LYS A 227 16.30 6.96 10.31
CA LYS A 227 16.90 6.64 11.61
C LYS A 227 17.23 5.16 11.79
N CYS A 228 16.62 4.28 11.00
CA CYS A 228 16.76 2.83 11.16
C CYS A 228 17.87 2.21 10.31
N GLY A 229 18.47 2.99 9.39
CA GLY A 229 19.43 2.46 8.43
C GLY A 229 18.75 1.52 7.44
N LEU A 230 19.06 1.67 6.15
CA LEU A 230 18.54 0.80 5.11
C LEU A 230 19.13 -0.61 5.32
N HIS A 231 18.43 -1.45 6.09
CA HIS A 231 18.58 -2.89 6.08
C HIS A 231 17.19 -3.53 6.27
N PRO A 232 16.66 -4.25 5.27
CA PRO A 232 15.31 -4.82 5.32
C PRO A 232 15.08 -5.77 6.53
N ASP A 233 16.15 -6.38 7.06
CA ASP A 233 16.04 -7.43 8.06
C ASP A 233 16.10 -6.99 9.53
N SER A 234 16.23 -5.69 9.86
CA SER A 234 16.48 -5.24 11.24
C SER A 234 15.28 -4.68 12.01
N LEU A 235 14.08 -4.64 11.43
CA LEU A 235 12.89 -4.08 12.09
C LEU A 235 11.83 -5.14 12.39
N GLY A 236 12.01 -5.84 13.51
CA GLY A 236 10.92 -6.50 14.24
C GLY A 236 9.94 -5.52 14.91
N VAL A 237 9.82 -4.29 14.41
CA VAL A 237 8.91 -3.26 14.90
C VAL A 237 8.17 -2.69 13.70
N HIS A 238 7.29 -3.49 13.10
CA HIS A 238 6.21 -2.98 12.26
C HIS A 238 5.25 -2.21 13.18
N GLN A 239 5.44 -0.90 13.31
CA GLN A 239 4.35 -0.04 13.75
C GLN A 239 3.29 -0.10 12.66
N ASP A 240 2.11 -0.66 12.98
CA ASP A 240 0.98 -0.74 12.06
C ASP A 240 0.70 0.67 11.53
N MET A 241 1.10 0.94 10.29
CA MET A 241 0.91 2.24 9.66
C MET A 241 -0.58 2.55 9.49
N GLY A 242 -1.43 1.52 9.41
CA GLY A 242 -2.88 1.66 9.53
C GLY A 242 -3.24 2.27 10.88
N SER A 243 -2.62 1.80 11.96
CA SER A 243 -2.74 2.43 13.29
C SER A 243 -2.12 3.82 13.34
N VAL A 244 -0.98 4.13 12.73
CA VAL A 244 -0.42 5.51 12.72
C VAL A 244 -1.34 6.50 11.97
N MET A 245 -1.94 6.07 10.86
CA MET A 245 -2.95 6.86 10.12
C MET A 245 -4.26 7.01 10.90
N LEU A 246 -4.60 6.06 11.77
CA LEU A 246 -5.79 6.09 12.63
C LEU A 246 -5.57 6.78 13.99
N GLU A 247 -4.35 6.71 14.54
CA GLU A 247 -3.95 7.14 15.89
C GLU A 247 -3.27 8.52 15.92
N SER A 248 -2.82 9.05 14.76
CA SER A 248 -2.33 10.42 14.70
C SER A 248 -3.48 11.38 15.03
N ASN A 249 -3.38 11.91 16.24
CA ASN A 249 -4.32 12.72 17.04
C ASN A 249 -4.90 14.01 16.40
N VAL A 250 -4.90 14.14 15.07
CA VAL A 250 -5.63 15.22 14.38
C VAL A 250 -7.12 14.86 14.21
N MET A 251 -7.50 13.58 14.34
CA MET A 251 -8.86 13.08 14.07
C MET A 251 -9.70 12.65 15.28
N THR A 252 -9.13 12.54 16.48
CA THR A 252 -9.88 12.06 17.67
C THR A 252 -11.07 12.97 18.01
N TYR A 253 -11.09 14.23 17.54
CA TYR A 253 -12.15 15.18 17.82
C TYR A 253 -13.25 15.29 16.74
N TYR A 254 -13.14 14.66 15.55
CA TYR A 254 -14.07 14.98 14.45
C TYR A 254 -14.72 13.82 13.67
N VAL A 255 -14.21 12.57 13.71
CA VAL A 255 -14.71 11.54 12.74
C VAL A 255 -15.06 10.17 13.35
N ILE A 256 -14.72 9.89 14.62
CA ILE A 256 -14.85 8.54 15.17
C ILE A 256 -16.27 8.09 15.61
N PRO A 257 -17.31 8.92 15.88
CA PRO A 257 -18.55 8.36 16.45
C PRO A 257 -19.46 7.54 15.51
N GLN A 258 -19.21 7.41 14.20
CA GLN A 258 -20.24 6.86 13.29
C GLN A 258 -19.96 5.48 12.65
N PHE A 259 -18.77 4.89 12.76
CA PHE A 259 -18.43 3.68 11.98
C PHE A 259 -18.20 2.38 12.76
N LEU A 260 -18.48 2.34 14.08
CA LEU A 260 -18.40 1.09 14.88
C LEU A 260 -19.77 0.41 15.14
N SER A 261 -20.76 0.55 14.25
CA SER A 261 -22.08 -0.09 14.45
C SER A 261 -22.69 -0.78 13.23
N LEU A 262 -21.87 -1.29 12.30
CA LEU A 262 -22.32 -2.19 11.24
C LEU A 262 -21.61 -3.55 11.34
#